data_AF-A0A7I8CZ78-F1
#
_entry.id   AF-A0A7I8CZ78-F1
#
_cell.length_a   1.000
_cell.length_b   1.000
_cell.length_c   1.000
_cell.angle_alpha   90.00
_cell.angle_beta   90.00
_cell.angle_gamma   90.00
#
_symmetry.space_group_name_H-M   'P 1'
#
loop_
_entity.id
_entity.type
_entity.pdbx_description
1 polymer ?
#
loop_
_entity_poly.entity_id
_entity_poly.type
_entity_poly.pdbx_seq_one_letter_code
_entity_poly.pdbx_strand_id
1 'polypeptide(L)'
;MSKRIRQGLAVLLTLCILFTLPVISSMAAEPAINVTPDADTSSAVVDIMIPDAANEEVSVICMTPDFEGTDVNQWAANPSMISYLDQITLDETGAGQITFQTREEAVAGKYLMIVGWSGGPTTQSFQFKEDVPDYTIVSDKDTYEVNEIMNLTITTPKDVNGIGILNENNKAIGLLKVKSYFNSDYTQKIWEVQISVGTAGDRELGLKVNQGGKWTVTDAKLNVTITKAVVEAAKIYEADFQADSIAVNETVQVKVRTNLATEKIGVKNERDKWVTITNATYEDTETERVWTVEMSFGSAGMRILNFLAADANGEWAPVNVQDSIVITK
;
A
#
# COMPACT_ATOMS: atom_id res chain seq x y z
N MET A 1 16.33 -100.73 -22.03
CA MET A 1 15.48 -100.54 -20.83
C MET A 1 15.41 -99.05 -20.51
N SER A 2 14.23 -98.59 -20.07
CA SER A 2 13.77 -97.23 -19.69
C SER A 2 14.80 -96.10 -19.50
N LYS A 3 14.70 -94.94 -20.18
CA LYS A 3 13.74 -93.81 -20.06
C LYS A 3 13.90 -92.98 -18.77
N ARG A 4 14.09 -91.66 -18.99
CA ARG A 4 13.89 -90.47 -18.11
C ARG A 4 15.12 -89.91 -17.36
N ILE A 5 15.36 -88.60 -17.20
CA ILE A 5 14.92 -87.32 -17.81
C ILE A 5 15.81 -86.23 -17.17
N ARG A 6 16.28 -85.27 -17.98
CA ARG A 6 16.63 -83.83 -17.72
C ARG A 6 17.45 -83.40 -16.48
N GLN A 7 18.60 -82.76 -16.76
CA GLN A 7 18.94 -81.33 -16.52
C GLN A 7 20.39 -81.14 -17.03
N GLY A 8 20.65 -80.54 -18.20
CA GLY A 8 20.74 -79.09 -18.46
C GLY A 8 22.22 -78.65 -18.45
N LEU A 9 23.00 -78.94 -19.49
CA LEU A 9 23.42 -78.08 -20.63
C LEU A 9 24.26 -76.84 -20.26
N ALA A 10 25.42 -76.78 -20.93
CA ALA A 10 26.45 -75.75 -20.98
C ALA A 10 25.94 -74.33 -21.30
N VAL A 11 26.78 -73.32 -21.03
CA VAL A 11 27.38 -72.44 -22.07
C VAL A 11 28.34 -71.44 -21.39
N LEU A 12 29.56 -71.43 -21.90
CA LEU A 12 30.65 -70.48 -21.67
C LEU A 12 30.40 -69.27 -22.58
N LEU A 13 30.26 -68.05 -22.03
CA LEU A 13 30.25 -66.81 -22.83
C LEU A 13 30.80 -65.63 -22.01
N THR A 14 32.03 -65.24 -22.36
CA THR A 14 32.55 -63.87 -22.56
C THR A 14 32.15 -62.76 -21.58
N LEU A 15 33.13 -62.17 -20.89
CA LEU A 15 33.31 -60.71 -20.89
C LEU A 15 34.70 -60.28 -20.39
N CYS A 16 35.53 -59.80 -21.31
CA CYS A 16 36.61 -58.86 -21.01
C CYS A 16 35.95 -57.52 -20.66
N ILE A 17 35.98 -57.11 -19.39
CA ILE A 17 35.74 -55.71 -19.02
C ILE A 17 37.09 -55.14 -18.61
N LEU A 18 37.58 -54.22 -19.44
CA LEU A 18 38.60 -53.25 -19.06
C LEU A 18 38.14 -52.53 -17.79
N PHE A 19 38.94 -52.60 -16.74
CA PHE A 19 38.86 -51.66 -15.62
C PHE A 19 39.29 -50.27 -16.13
N THR A 20 38.36 -49.54 -16.75
CA THR A 20 38.42 -48.08 -16.71
C THR A 20 37.82 -47.69 -15.36
N LEU A 21 38.68 -47.49 -14.37
CA LEU A 21 38.30 -46.71 -13.19
C LEU A 21 37.73 -45.39 -13.72
N PRO A 22 36.50 -44.98 -13.34
CA PRO A 22 36.15 -43.59 -13.53
C PRO A 22 37.19 -42.79 -12.74
N VAL A 23 37.92 -41.92 -13.44
CA VAL A 23 38.56 -40.79 -12.78
C VAL A 23 37.40 -40.04 -12.13
N ILE A 24 37.18 -40.30 -10.84
CA ILE A 24 36.44 -39.39 -10.00
C ILE A 24 37.35 -38.18 -9.98
N SER A 25 37.09 -37.20 -10.87
CA SER A 25 37.51 -35.84 -10.57
C SER A 25 36.92 -35.57 -9.20
N SER A 26 37.77 -35.49 -8.17
CA SER A 26 37.38 -34.90 -6.91
C SER A 26 37.04 -33.46 -7.23
N MET A 27 35.76 -33.20 -7.52
CA MET A 27 35.26 -31.84 -7.37
C MET A 27 35.48 -31.53 -5.90
N ALA A 28 36.39 -30.58 -5.62
CA ALA A 28 36.57 -30.06 -4.27
C ALA A 28 35.18 -29.63 -3.78
N ALA A 29 34.82 -30.02 -2.55
CA ALA A 29 33.56 -29.56 -1.98
C ALA A 29 33.60 -28.03 -1.91
N GLU A 30 32.55 -27.37 -2.38
CA GLU A 30 32.50 -25.91 -2.37
C GLU A 30 32.45 -25.39 -0.92
N PRO A 31 33.08 -24.24 -0.63
CA PRO A 31 32.94 -23.57 0.65
C PRO A 31 31.47 -23.38 1.04
N ALA A 32 31.10 -23.82 2.23
CA ALA A 32 29.75 -23.74 2.75
C ALA A 32 29.74 -23.27 4.21
N ILE A 33 28.75 -22.45 4.54
CA ILE A 33 28.47 -21.98 5.90
C ILE A 33 26.99 -22.26 6.17
N ASN A 34 26.70 -22.99 7.25
CA ASN A 34 25.35 -23.14 7.75
C ASN A 34 25.24 -22.48 9.12
N VAL A 35 24.21 -21.64 9.29
CA VAL A 35 23.96 -20.95 10.55
C VAL A 35 22.63 -21.44 11.13
N THR A 36 22.68 -21.94 12.36
CA THR A 36 21.50 -22.38 13.11
C THR A 36 21.26 -21.40 14.27
N PRO A 37 20.37 -20.40 14.10
CA PRO A 37 20.10 -19.38 15.11
C PRO A 37 19.15 -19.86 16.21
N ASP A 38 19.36 -19.30 17.41
CA ASP A 38 18.49 -19.38 18.58
C ASP A 38 18.12 -17.95 19.02
N ALA A 39 16.86 -17.60 18.77
CA ALA A 39 16.30 -16.28 19.04
C ALA A 39 16.20 -15.98 20.54
N ASP A 40 15.99 -16.99 21.38
CA ASP A 40 15.74 -16.82 22.82
C ASP A 40 17.03 -16.44 23.56
N THR A 41 18.16 -16.91 23.04
CA THR A 41 19.48 -16.65 23.62
C THR A 41 20.30 -15.63 22.82
N SER A 42 19.77 -15.15 21.69
CA SER A 42 20.51 -14.31 20.73
C SER A 42 21.85 -14.95 20.32
N SER A 43 21.85 -16.28 20.17
CA SER A 43 23.04 -17.08 19.87
C SER A 43 22.83 -17.95 18.65
N ALA A 44 23.91 -18.36 17.98
CA ALA A 44 23.79 -19.27 16.85
C ALA A 44 25.00 -20.22 16.78
N VAL A 45 24.74 -21.42 16.26
CA VAL A 45 25.78 -22.39 15.90
C VAL A 45 26.09 -22.21 14.42
N VAL A 46 27.37 -22.07 14.09
CA VAL A 46 27.87 -21.92 12.74
C VAL A 46 28.70 -23.14 12.39
N ASP A 47 28.21 -23.93 11.43
CA ASP A 47 28.95 -25.04 10.82
C ASP A 47 29.66 -24.53 9.57
N ILE A 48 30.97 -24.75 9.51
CA ILE A 48 31.86 -24.26 8.45
C ILE A 48 32.48 -25.46 7.74
N MET A 49 32.48 -25.42 6.41
CA MET A 49 33.16 -26.39 5.55
C MET A 49 33.88 -25.64 4.44
N ILE A 50 35.20 -25.50 4.54
CA ILE A 50 36.04 -24.80 3.55
C ILE A 50 37.29 -25.66 3.31
N PRO A 51 37.23 -26.64 2.38
CA PRO A 51 38.34 -27.58 2.16
C PRO A 51 39.67 -26.91 1.79
N ASP A 52 39.60 -25.79 1.07
CA ASP A 52 40.78 -25.01 0.66
C ASP A 52 41.48 -24.28 1.83
N ALA A 53 40.84 -24.24 3.00
CA ALA A 53 41.36 -23.65 4.24
C ALA A 53 41.63 -24.71 5.32
N ALA A 54 41.81 -25.99 4.93
CA ALA A 54 42.11 -27.06 5.87
C ALA A 54 43.38 -26.80 6.69
N ASN A 55 43.30 -26.95 8.01
CA ASN A 55 44.34 -26.58 8.99
C ASN A 55 44.71 -25.08 9.01
N GLU A 56 43.94 -24.20 8.37
CA GLU A 56 44.12 -22.76 8.44
C GLU A 56 43.28 -22.13 9.56
N GLU A 57 43.73 -20.98 10.05
CA GLU A 57 42.91 -20.11 10.90
C GLU A 57 42.04 -19.21 10.01
N VAL A 58 40.74 -19.22 10.26
CA VAL A 58 39.75 -18.42 9.55
C VAL A 58 39.10 -17.40 10.49
N SER A 59 38.73 -16.24 9.94
CA SER A 59 37.99 -15.21 10.70
C SER A 59 36.50 -15.38 10.51
N VAL A 60 35.73 -15.37 11.60
CA VAL A 60 34.27 -15.47 11.60
C VAL A 60 33.68 -14.13 12.05
N ILE A 61 32.87 -13.50 11.21
CA ILE A 61 32.31 -12.17 11.44
C ILE A 61 30.80 -12.22 11.23
N CYS A 62 30.03 -11.69 12.18
CA CYS A 62 28.60 -11.49 12.04
C CYS A 62 28.30 -9.99 11.97
N MET A 63 27.71 -9.53 10.87
CA MET A 63 27.24 -8.15 10.71
C MET A 63 25.75 -8.01 11.06
N THR A 64 25.36 -6.86 11.62
CA THR A 64 23.97 -6.52 11.95
C THR A 64 23.10 -6.33 10.69
N PRO A 65 21.75 -6.36 10.83
CA PRO A 65 20.83 -6.28 9.69
C PRO A 65 20.91 -5.03 8.81
N ASP A 66 21.39 -3.91 9.37
CA ASP A 66 21.49 -2.63 8.64
C ASP A 66 22.72 -2.56 7.71
N PHE A 67 23.51 -3.62 7.63
CA PHE A 67 24.73 -3.66 6.83
C PHE A 67 24.48 -4.13 5.38
N GLU A 68 24.82 -3.29 4.40
CA GLU A 68 24.59 -3.57 2.96
C GLU A 68 25.88 -3.80 2.14
N GLY A 69 27.03 -4.00 2.77
CA GLY A 69 28.30 -4.16 2.03
C GLY A 69 28.55 -5.59 1.52
N THR A 70 29.27 -5.68 0.41
CA THR A 70 29.51 -6.93 -0.34
C THR A 70 31.00 -7.30 -0.42
N ASP A 71 31.90 -6.45 0.07
CA ASP A 71 33.35 -6.66 0.03
C ASP A 71 34.08 -6.37 1.35
N VAL A 72 35.33 -6.84 1.42
CA VAL A 72 36.20 -6.75 2.59
C VAL A 72 36.52 -5.30 3.02
N ASN A 73 36.57 -4.35 2.09
CA ASN A 73 36.84 -2.96 2.42
C ASN A 73 35.62 -2.33 3.11
N GLN A 74 34.42 -2.67 2.65
CA GLN A 74 33.18 -2.22 3.27
C GLN A 74 32.97 -2.83 4.65
N TRP A 75 33.37 -4.09 4.86
CA TRP A 75 33.36 -4.71 6.19
C TRP A 75 34.29 -3.99 7.16
N ALA A 76 35.53 -3.73 6.75
CA ALA A 76 36.52 -3.04 7.56
C ALA A 76 36.15 -1.57 7.84
N ALA A 77 35.42 -0.93 6.93
CA ALA A 77 34.97 0.46 7.10
C ALA A 77 33.77 0.62 8.07
N ASN A 78 33.08 -0.46 8.45
CA ASN A 78 31.88 -0.43 9.27
C ASN A 78 32.01 -1.26 10.57
N PRO A 79 33.02 -1.02 11.42
CA PRO A 79 33.24 -1.81 12.63
C PRO A 79 32.12 -1.70 13.66
N SER A 80 31.31 -0.63 13.61
CA SER A 80 30.13 -0.48 14.46
C SER A 80 29.00 -1.46 14.14
N MET A 81 28.99 -2.03 12.93
CA MET A 81 27.99 -3.01 12.50
C MET A 81 28.41 -4.46 12.79
N ILE A 82 29.59 -4.68 13.38
CA ILE A 82 30.04 -6.01 13.77
C ILE A 82 29.36 -6.41 15.09
N SER A 83 28.49 -7.41 15.00
CA SER A 83 27.80 -8.03 16.13
C SER A 83 28.62 -9.14 16.79
N TYR A 84 29.51 -9.79 16.03
CA TYR A 84 30.43 -10.81 16.54
C TYR A 84 31.68 -10.90 15.65
N LEU A 85 32.83 -11.14 16.27
CA LEU A 85 34.11 -11.34 15.60
C LEU A 85 34.96 -12.31 16.42
N ASP A 86 35.43 -13.37 15.79
CA ASP A 86 36.37 -14.33 16.38
C ASP A 86 37.17 -15.06 15.29
N GLN A 87 38.11 -15.92 15.69
CA GLN A 87 38.88 -16.78 14.80
C GLN A 87 38.82 -18.23 15.26
N ILE A 88 38.82 -19.16 14.29
CA ILE A 88 38.93 -20.60 14.57
C ILE A 88 39.92 -21.27 13.62
N THR A 89 40.57 -22.32 14.09
CA THR A 89 41.34 -23.22 13.22
C THR A 89 40.44 -24.33 12.69
N LEU A 90 40.41 -24.51 11.37
CA LEU A 90 39.67 -25.59 10.73
C LEU A 90 40.47 -26.91 10.81
N ASP A 91 39.77 -28.04 10.78
CA ASP A 91 40.40 -29.36 10.83
C ASP A 91 41.06 -29.74 9.49
N GLU A 92 41.60 -30.96 9.43
CA GLU A 92 42.29 -31.49 8.25
C GLU A 92 41.40 -31.62 7.00
N THR A 93 40.09 -31.52 7.16
CA THR A 93 39.09 -31.55 6.07
C THR A 93 38.57 -30.16 5.72
N GLY A 94 38.96 -29.12 6.46
CA GLY A 94 38.41 -27.78 6.34
C GLY A 94 37.10 -27.58 7.11
N ALA A 95 36.74 -28.49 8.01
CA ALA A 95 35.55 -28.37 8.83
C ALA A 95 35.83 -27.62 10.14
N GLY A 96 34.83 -26.90 10.63
CA GLY A 96 34.88 -26.22 11.91
C GLY A 96 33.47 -25.91 12.41
N GLN A 97 33.36 -25.71 13.72
CA GLN A 97 32.12 -25.28 14.35
C GLN A 97 32.41 -24.21 15.39
N ILE A 98 31.60 -23.16 15.41
CA ILE A 98 31.63 -22.15 16.46
C ILE A 98 30.21 -21.81 16.91
N THR A 99 30.06 -21.56 18.21
CA THR A 99 28.85 -20.97 18.77
C THR A 99 29.16 -19.54 19.15
N PHE A 100 28.32 -18.61 18.69
CA PHE A 100 28.46 -17.20 19.06
C PHE A 100 27.18 -16.66 19.66
N GLN A 101 27.31 -15.58 20.41
CA GLN A 101 26.21 -14.74 20.87
C GLN A 101 26.41 -13.35 20.30
N THR A 102 25.34 -12.70 19.85
CA THR A 102 25.40 -11.32 19.37
C THR A 102 25.82 -10.38 20.50
N ARG A 103 26.57 -9.32 20.15
CA ARG A 103 27.04 -8.31 21.12
C ARG A 103 25.91 -7.62 21.87
N GLU A 104 24.79 -7.42 21.18
CA GLU A 104 23.55 -6.86 21.71
C GLU A 104 22.41 -7.85 21.51
N GLU A 105 21.25 -7.61 22.12
CA GLU A 105 20.06 -8.45 21.90
C GLU A 105 19.74 -8.55 20.40
N ALA A 106 19.51 -9.76 19.89
CA ALA A 106 19.22 -9.96 18.48
C ALA A 106 17.91 -9.27 18.07
N VAL A 107 17.94 -8.52 16.98
CA VAL A 107 16.79 -7.81 16.40
C VAL A 107 16.26 -8.55 15.17
N ALA A 108 15.07 -8.18 14.70
CA ALA A 108 14.56 -8.66 13.42
C ALA A 108 15.42 -8.13 12.25
N GLY A 109 15.49 -8.90 11.17
CA GLY A 109 16.23 -8.53 9.96
C GLY A 109 17.37 -9.48 9.59
N LYS A 110 17.97 -9.29 8.42
CA LYS A 110 18.96 -10.19 7.80
C LYS A 110 20.38 -9.90 8.27
N TYR A 111 20.90 -10.74 9.16
CA TYR A 111 22.31 -10.74 9.51
C TYR A 111 23.15 -11.34 8.37
N LEU A 112 24.39 -10.87 8.25
CA LEU A 112 25.37 -11.41 7.30
C LEU A 112 26.50 -12.09 8.07
N MET A 113 26.58 -13.42 7.95
CA MET A 113 27.72 -14.20 8.41
C MET A 113 28.80 -14.20 7.33
N ILE A 114 30.05 -13.96 7.73
CA ILE A 114 31.22 -13.91 6.87
C ILE A 114 32.28 -14.82 7.47
N VAL A 115 32.83 -15.72 6.67
CA VAL A 115 34.03 -16.48 7.02
C VAL A 115 35.13 -16.11 6.03
N GLY A 116 36.18 -15.45 6.52
CA GLY A 116 37.30 -14.95 5.70
C GLY A 116 38.56 -15.81 5.89
N TRP A 117 39.19 -16.18 4.77
CA TRP A 117 40.51 -16.84 4.74
C TRP A 117 41.37 -16.34 3.57
N SER A 118 42.55 -16.94 3.40
CA SER A 118 43.54 -16.58 2.38
C SER A 118 43.02 -16.65 0.93
N GLY A 119 42.06 -17.55 0.65
CA GLY A 119 41.43 -17.75 -0.66
C GLY A 119 40.24 -16.85 -0.95
N GLY A 120 39.88 -15.96 -0.02
CA GLY A 120 38.73 -15.06 -0.13
C GLY A 120 37.67 -15.34 0.94
N PRO A 121 36.59 -14.55 1.01
CA PRO A 121 35.54 -14.79 1.98
C PRO A 121 34.38 -15.60 1.41
N THR A 122 33.70 -16.33 2.27
CA THR A 122 32.36 -16.91 2.01
C THR A 122 31.36 -16.24 2.93
N THR A 123 30.13 -16.05 2.45
CA THR A 123 29.09 -15.35 3.19
C THR A 123 27.78 -16.13 3.21
N GLN A 124 27.04 -16.03 4.32
CA GLN A 124 25.71 -16.61 4.47
C GLN A 124 24.79 -15.61 5.18
N SER A 125 23.64 -15.30 4.58
CA SER A 125 22.60 -14.53 5.26
C SER A 125 21.73 -15.43 6.13
N PHE A 126 21.33 -14.93 7.30
CA PHE A 126 20.43 -15.63 8.22
C PHE A 126 19.64 -14.62 9.06
N GLN A 127 18.67 -15.09 9.83
CA GLN A 127 17.83 -14.26 10.69
C GLN A 127 17.63 -14.94 12.05
N PHE A 128 17.74 -14.19 13.15
CA PHE A 128 17.34 -14.69 14.47
C PHE A 128 15.83 -14.61 14.66
N LYS A 129 15.22 -13.54 14.14
CA LYS A 129 13.80 -13.25 14.22
C LYS A 129 13.32 -12.91 12.81
N GLU A 130 12.18 -13.47 12.40
CA GLU A 130 11.52 -13.14 11.14
C GLU A 130 11.25 -11.63 11.05
N ASP A 131 11.27 -11.10 9.84
CA ASP A 131 10.87 -9.72 9.57
C ASP A 131 9.34 -9.65 9.76
N VAL A 132 8.89 -9.14 10.90
CA VAL A 132 7.48 -8.87 11.11
C VAL A 132 7.22 -7.48 10.55
N PRO A 133 6.48 -7.30 9.43
CA PRO A 133 6.13 -5.97 9.00
C PRO A 133 5.41 -5.22 10.13
N ASP A 134 6.07 -4.15 10.57
CA ASP A 134 5.45 -3.11 11.38
C ASP A 134 4.27 -2.59 10.59
N TYR A 135 3.07 -2.96 11.05
CA TYR A 135 1.78 -2.40 10.66
C TYR A 135 1.65 -1.94 9.20
N THR A 136 0.96 -2.70 8.35
CA THR A 136 0.68 -2.25 6.97
C THR A 136 -0.79 -1.97 6.75
N ILE A 137 -1.09 -1.05 5.83
CA ILE A 137 -2.44 -0.75 5.36
C ILE A 137 -2.39 -0.57 3.84
N VAL A 138 -3.14 -1.38 3.12
CA VAL A 138 -3.24 -1.31 1.65
C VAL A 138 -4.70 -1.31 1.23
N SER A 139 -5.02 -0.62 0.15
CA SER A 139 -6.33 -0.63 -0.48
C SER A 139 -6.36 -1.50 -1.73
N ASP A 140 -7.57 -1.84 -2.18
CA ASP A 140 -7.77 -2.55 -3.45
C ASP A 140 -7.62 -1.65 -4.69
N LYS A 141 -7.67 -0.32 -4.52
CA LYS A 141 -7.49 0.69 -5.57
C LYS A 141 -6.83 1.96 -5.01
N ASP A 142 -6.37 2.82 -5.90
CA ASP A 142 -5.80 4.13 -5.52
C ASP A 142 -6.81 5.28 -5.65
N THR A 143 -7.94 5.06 -6.33
CA THR A 143 -8.98 6.06 -6.58
C THR A 143 -10.37 5.49 -6.35
N TYR A 144 -11.24 6.27 -5.70
CA TYR A 144 -12.63 5.92 -5.39
C TYR A 144 -13.56 7.11 -5.58
N GLU A 145 -14.84 6.88 -5.85
CA GLU A 145 -15.84 7.94 -5.77
C GLU A 145 -16.25 8.24 -4.31
N VAL A 146 -16.78 9.44 -4.07
CA VAL A 146 -17.39 9.80 -2.79
C VAL A 146 -18.42 8.74 -2.37
N ASN A 147 -18.28 8.24 -1.14
CA ASN A 147 -19.08 7.16 -0.55
C ASN A 147 -18.94 5.77 -1.21
N GLU A 148 -18.05 5.59 -2.18
CA GLU A 148 -17.71 4.25 -2.67
C GLU A 148 -17.11 3.41 -1.52
N ILE A 149 -17.44 2.12 -1.49
CA ILE A 149 -16.88 1.18 -0.52
C ILE A 149 -15.42 0.89 -0.89
N MET A 150 -14.51 1.18 0.04
CA MET A 150 -13.10 0.84 -0.07
C MET A 150 -12.83 -0.47 0.66
N ASN A 151 -12.09 -1.39 0.04
CA ASN A 151 -11.64 -2.62 0.69
C ASN A 151 -10.18 -2.47 1.09
N LEU A 152 -9.92 -2.59 2.38
CA LEU A 152 -8.58 -2.45 2.95
C LEU A 152 -8.10 -3.81 3.46
N THR A 153 -6.81 -4.08 3.22
CA THR A 153 -6.08 -5.19 3.83
C THR A 153 -5.03 -4.61 4.77
N ILE A 154 -5.07 -5.02 6.03
CA ILE A 154 -4.18 -4.51 7.08
C ILE A 154 -3.45 -5.70 7.70
N THR A 155 -2.14 -5.60 7.84
CA THR A 155 -1.32 -6.62 8.51
C THR A 155 -0.77 -6.05 9.80
N THR A 156 -0.93 -6.79 10.90
CA THR A 156 -0.44 -6.41 12.23
C THR A 156 0.25 -7.58 12.92
N PRO A 157 1.04 -7.34 13.97
CA PRO A 157 1.46 -8.39 14.90
C PRO A 157 0.28 -9.21 15.44
N LYS A 158 0.54 -10.47 15.80
CA LYS A 158 -0.50 -11.44 16.25
C LYS A 158 -1.28 -11.01 17.51
N ASP A 159 -0.68 -10.19 18.35
CA ASP A 159 -1.22 -9.78 19.66
C ASP A 159 -2.10 -8.52 19.60
N VAL A 160 -2.34 -7.98 18.39
CA VAL A 160 -3.31 -6.91 18.17
C VAL A 160 -4.74 -7.43 18.29
N ASN A 161 -5.49 -6.79 19.19
CA ASN A 161 -6.85 -7.16 19.54
C ASN A 161 -7.91 -6.38 18.75
N GLY A 162 -7.55 -5.23 18.17
CA GLY A 162 -8.45 -4.41 17.38
C GLY A 162 -7.73 -3.38 16.54
N ILE A 163 -8.43 -2.84 15.55
CA ILE A 163 -7.92 -1.84 14.61
C ILE A 163 -8.92 -0.71 14.40
N GLY A 164 -8.45 0.44 13.96
CA GLY A 164 -9.27 1.56 13.53
C GLY A 164 -8.54 2.39 12.49
N ILE A 165 -9.32 2.99 11.58
CA ILE A 165 -8.79 3.87 10.55
C ILE A 165 -9.00 5.32 10.98
N LEU A 166 -8.00 6.15 10.72
CA LEU A 166 -8.00 7.58 10.97
C LEU A 166 -7.93 8.33 9.64
N ASN A 167 -8.58 9.50 9.58
CA ASN A 167 -8.36 10.46 8.50
C ASN A 167 -7.14 11.35 8.78
N GLU A 168 -6.85 12.26 7.86
CA GLU A 168 -5.72 13.20 7.92
C GLU A 168 -5.75 14.13 9.14
N ASN A 169 -6.91 14.28 9.78
CA ASN A 169 -7.12 15.08 10.98
C ASN A 169 -7.09 14.23 12.28
N ASN A 170 -6.59 13.00 12.21
CA ASN A 170 -6.58 12.01 13.30
C ASN A 170 -7.99 11.70 13.86
N LYS A 171 -9.04 11.88 13.06
CA LYS A 171 -10.41 11.50 13.42
C LYS A 171 -10.70 10.09 12.92
N ALA A 172 -11.37 9.29 13.74
CA ALA A 172 -11.71 7.94 13.38
C ALA A 172 -12.75 7.90 12.25
N ILE A 173 -12.47 7.08 11.24
CA ILE A 173 -13.42 6.73 10.18
C ILE A 173 -14.22 5.51 10.65
N GLY A 174 -15.52 5.51 10.37
CA GLY A 174 -16.40 4.38 10.69
C GLY A 174 -16.03 3.15 9.86
N LEU A 175 -15.92 2.00 10.52
CA LEU A 175 -15.69 0.72 9.85
C LEU A 175 -17.04 0.10 9.50
N LEU A 176 -17.28 -0.16 8.22
CA LEU A 176 -18.51 -0.79 7.72
C LEU A 176 -18.50 -2.30 7.95
N LYS A 177 -17.32 -2.91 7.80
CA LYS A 177 -17.09 -4.34 8.00
C LYS A 177 -15.66 -4.59 8.46
N VAL A 178 -15.48 -5.58 9.34
CA VAL A 178 -14.17 -6.03 9.80
C VAL A 178 -14.18 -7.55 9.89
N LYS A 179 -13.18 -8.19 9.30
CA LYS A 179 -12.88 -9.62 9.44
C LYS A 179 -11.38 -9.75 9.71
N SER A 180 -10.98 -10.71 10.55
CA SER A 180 -9.55 -10.98 10.79
C SER A 180 -9.25 -12.48 10.77
N TYR A 181 -8.04 -12.83 10.37
CA TYR A 181 -7.51 -14.18 10.39
C TYR A 181 -5.99 -14.16 10.60
N PHE A 182 -5.40 -15.28 11.02
CA PHE A 182 -3.95 -15.42 11.12
C PHE A 182 -3.36 -15.82 9.76
N ASN A 183 -2.14 -15.39 9.50
CA ASN A 183 -1.33 -15.97 8.42
C ASN A 183 -0.96 -17.44 8.72
N SER A 184 -0.35 -18.14 7.78
CA SER A 184 -0.12 -19.59 7.87
C SER A 184 0.78 -20.02 9.03
N ASP A 185 1.71 -19.16 9.45
CA ASP A 185 2.68 -19.42 10.52
C ASP A 185 2.25 -18.84 11.89
N TYR A 186 1.07 -18.22 11.99
CA TYR A 186 0.54 -17.61 13.22
C TYR A 186 1.40 -16.48 13.82
N THR A 187 2.28 -15.86 13.04
CA THR A 187 3.09 -14.71 13.49
C THR A 187 2.34 -13.38 13.33
N GLN A 188 1.36 -13.32 12.42
CA GLN A 188 0.65 -12.10 12.05
C GLN A 188 -0.85 -12.27 12.02
N LYS A 189 -1.53 -11.15 12.21
CA LYS A 189 -2.98 -11.04 12.05
C LYS A 189 -3.28 -10.13 10.86
N ILE A 190 -4.05 -10.68 9.93
CA ILE A 190 -4.52 -10.01 8.72
C ILE A 190 -5.96 -9.58 8.96
N TRP A 191 -6.27 -8.35 8.58
CA TRP A 191 -7.60 -7.76 8.70
C TRP A 191 -8.11 -7.32 7.34
N GLU A 192 -9.31 -7.77 6.99
CA GLU A 192 -10.10 -7.30 5.85
C GLU A 192 -11.13 -6.30 6.37
N VAL A 193 -11.03 -5.05 5.92
CA VAL A 193 -11.84 -3.94 6.42
C VAL A 193 -12.56 -3.26 5.26
N GLN A 194 -13.79 -2.84 5.49
CA GLN A 194 -14.51 -1.96 4.57
C GLN A 194 -14.77 -0.61 5.22
N ILE A 195 -14.49 0.46 4.50
CA ILE A 195 -14.80 1.85 4.89
C ILE A 195 -15.45 2.58 3.70
N SER A 196 -15.94 3.78 3.94
CA SER A 196 -16.27 4.75 2.89
C SER A 196 -15.86 6.15 3.31
N VAL A 197 -15.50 6.99 2.34
CA VAL A 197 -15.08 8.38 2.57
C VAL A 197 -16.05 9.31 1.87
N GLY A 198 -16.71 10.18 2.65
CA GLY A 198 -17.81 11.03 2.17
C GLY A 198 -17.40 12.36 1.53
N THR A 199 -16.10 12.61 1.37
CA THR A 199 -15.58 13.89 0.89
C THR A 199 -14.48 13.70 -0.14
N ALA A 200 -14.63 14.35 -1.29
CA ALA A 200 -13.65 14.33 -2.38
C ALA A 200 -12.31 14.99 -2.00
N GLY A 201 -11.25 14.65 -2.73
CA GLY A 201 -9.87 15.12 -2.55
C GLY A 201 -8.89 13.98 -2.25
N ASP A 202 -7.61 14.33 -2.21
CA ASP A 202 -6.53 13.43 -1.83
C ASP A 202 -6.59 13.18 -0.31
N ARG A 203 -6.46 11.91 0.09
CA ARG A 203 -6.62 11.47 1.48
C ARG A 203 -5.40 10.68 1.93
N GLU A 204 -4.90 11.01 3.11
CA GLU A 204 -3.97 10.17 3.86
C GLU A 204 -4.75 9.50 5.01
N LEU A 205 -4.85 8.19 4.95
CA LEU A 205 -5.48 7.36 5.98
C LEU A 205 -4.41 6.80 6.91
N GLY A 206 -4.62 6.93 8.22
CA GLY A 206 -3.75 6.37 9.24
C GLY A 206 -4.35 5.13 9.91
N LEU A 207 -3.49 4.29 10.47
CA LEU A 207 -3.90 3.13 11.26
C LEU A 207 -3.69 3.38 12.76
N LYS A 208 -4.70 3.04 13.55
CA LYS A 208 -4.56 2.84 15.00
C LYS A 208 -4.90 1.42 15.38
N VAL A 209 -4.25 0.92 16.42
CA VAL A 209 -4.38 -0.46 16.88
C VAL A 209 -4.68 -0.52 18.37
N ASN A 210 -5.35 -1.58 18.81
CA ASN A 210 -5.54 -1.91 20.21
C ASN A 210 -4.66 -3.10 20.57
N GLN A 211 -3.71 -2.87 21.46
CA GLN A 211 -2.82 -3.89 21.99
C GLN A 211 -2.81 -3.76 23.51
N GLY A 212 -3.02 -4.87 24.23
CA GLY A 212 -3.11 -4.85 25.69
C GLY A 212 -4.21 -3.92 26.25
N GLY A 213 -5.28 -3.64 25.50
CA GLY A 213 -6.37 -2.75 25.91
C GLY A 213 -6.10 -1.26 25.67
N LYS A 214 -4.94 -0.89 25.15
CA LYS A 214 -4.56 0.50 24.85
C LYS A 214 -4.64 0.75 23.34
N TRP A 215 -5.25 1.86 22.97
CA TRP A 215 -5.25 2.35 21.59
C TRP A 215 -4.02 3.21 21.31
N THR A 216 -3.25 2.87 20.28
CA THR A 216 -2.09 3.61 19.81
C THR A 216 -2.20 3.88 18.31
N VAL A 217 -1.75 5.06 17.88
CA VAL A 217 -1.60 5.38 16.45
C VAL A 217 -0.26 4.83 15.99
N THR A 218 -0.24 4.20 14.82
CA THR A 218 0.95 3.63 14.19
C THR A 218 1.48 4.57 13.11
N ASP A 219 2.69 4.32 12.62
CA ASP A 219 3.26 5.07 11.49
C ASP A 219 2.76 4.60 10.12
N ALA A 220 1.89 3.58 10.08
CA ALA A 220 1.31 3.06 8.84
C ALA A 220 0.33 4.06 8.21
N LYS A 221 0.57 4.39 6.95
CA LYS A 221 -0.21 5.35 6.16
C LYS A 221 -0.63 4.77 4.81
N LEU A 222 -1.80 5.17 4.34
CA LEU A 222 -2.32 4.85 3.01
C LEU A 222 -2.79 6.14 2.32
N ASN A 223 -2.31 6.39 1.11
CA ASN A 223 -2.76 7.52 0.29
C ASN A 223 -3.76 7.06 -0.76
N VAL A 224 -4.89 7.75 -0.89
CA VAL A 224 -5.91 7.48 -1.91
C VAL A 224 -6.52 8.78 -2.42
N THR A 225 -7.06 8.75 -3.65
CA THR A 225 -7.80 9.87 -4.23
C THR A 225 -9.31 9.61 -4.17
N ILE A 226 -10.09 10.54 -3.61
CA ILE A 226 -11.56 10.46 -3.62
C ILE A 226 -12.11 11.44 -4.66
N THR A 227 -12.73 10.97 -5.72
CA THR A 227 -13.34 11.81 -6.76
C THR A 227 -14.83 12.02 -6.50
N LYS A 228 -15.39 13.11 -7.03
CA LYS A 228 -16.85 13.22 -7.12
C LYS A 228 -17.37 12.22 -8.15
N ALA A 229 -18.63 11.80 -8.01
CA ALA A 229 -19.28 11.01 -9.03
C ALA A 229 -19.32 11.77 -10.37
N VAL A 230 -19.14 11.07 -11.48
CA VAL A 230 -19.28 11.66 -12.82
C VAL A 230 -20.77 11.93 -13.06
N VAL A 231 -21.14 13.21 -13.15
CA VAL A 231 -22.50 13.66 -13.45
C VAL A 231 -22.53 14.39 -14.78
N GLU A 232 -23.68 14.38 -15.46
CA GLU A 232 -23.86 15.21 -16.65
C GLU A 232 -23.71 16.69 -16.26
N ALA A 233 -22.92 17.44 -17.02
CA ALA A 233 -22.70 18.86 -16.76
C ALA A 233 -24.00 19.67 -16.94
N ALA A 234 -24.22 20.63 -16.05
CA ALA A 234 -25.32 21.57 -16.16
C ALA A 234 -25.17 22.45 -17.41
N LYS A 235 -26.30 22.78 -18.03
CA LYS A 235 -26.40 23.70 -19.17
C LYS A 235 -27.53 24.68 -18.92
N ILE A 236 -27.28 25.93 -19.21
CA ILE A 236 -28.29 26.99 -19.20
C ILE A 236 -28.55 27.46 -20.63
N TYR A 237 -29.83 27.55 -20.99
CA TYR A 237 -30.26 27.87 -22.35
C TYR A 237 -30.79 29.29 -22.45
N GLU A 238 -31.58 29.72 -21.47
CA GLU A 238 -32.32 30.98 -21.52
C GLU A 238 -32.71 31.43 -20.10
N ALA A 239 -32.79 32.73 -19.90
CA ALA A 239 -33.43 33.35 -18.75
C ALA A 239 -34.32 34.49 -19.27
N ASP A 240 -35.54 34.57 -18.73
CA ASP A 240 -36.58 35.48 -19.22
C ASP A 240 -37.34 36.11 -18.04
N PHE A 241 -37.13 37.41 -17.82
CA PHE A 241 -37.94 38.20 -16.91
C PHE A 241 -39.38 38.23 -17.40
N GLN A 242 -40.31 37.83 -16.55
CA GLN A 242 -41.74 37.80 -16.89
C GLN A 242 -42.39 39.21 -16.88
N ALA A 243 -41.58 40.27 -16.93
CA ALA A 243 -41.97 41.67 -17.02
C ALA A 243 -40.82 42.52 -17.56
N ASP A 244 -41.13 43.52 -18.40
CA ASP A 244 -40.14 44.46 -18.93
C ASP A 244 -39.66 45.49 -17.89
N SER A 245 -40.53 45.80 -16.91
CA SER A 245 -40.24 46.74 -15.85
C SER A 245 -41.06 46.48 -14.60
N ILE A 246 -40.50 46.81 -13.43
CA ILE A 246 -41.16 46.75 -12.12
C ILE A 246 -40.80 47.96 -11.25
N ALA A 247 -41.60 48.29 -10.25
CA ALA A 247 -41.27 49.33 -9.28
C ALA A 247 -40.16 48.88 -8.30
N VAL A 248 -39.51 49.83 -7.64
CA VAL A 248 -38.57 49.52 -6.53
C VAL A 248 -39.24 48.67 -5.47
N ASN A 249 -38.56 47.62 -5.02
CA ASN A 249 -39.00 46.60 -4.06
C ASN A 249 -40.21 45.76 -4.50
N GLU A 250 -40.67 45.89 -5.73
CA GLU A 250 -41.61 44.95 -6.31
C GLU A 250 -40.89 43.63 -6.66
N THR A 251 -41.61 42.52 -6.54
CA THR A 251 -41.11 41.20 -6.92
C THR A 251 -41.38 40.95 -8.39
N VAL A 252 -40.38 40.44 -9.12
CA VAL A 252 -40.52 39.93 -10.48
C VAL A 252 -40.18 38.44 -10.52
N GLN A 253 -40.90 37.70 -11.37
CA GLN A 253 -40.58 36.32 -11.70
C GLN A 253 -39.65 36.24 -12.90
N VAL A 254 -38.72 35.29 -12.86
CA VAL A 254 -37.85 34.93 -13.98
C VAL A 254 -38.01 33.46 -14.26
N LYS A 255 -38.19 33.10 -15.54
CA LYS A 255 -38.13 31.72 -15.99
C LYS A 255 -36.75 31.42 -16.54
N VAL A 256 -36.13 30.34 -16.08
CA VAL A 256 -34.79 29.93 -16.52
C VAL A 256 -34.88 28.52 -17.08
N ARG A 257 -34.46 28.32 -18.33
CA ARG A 257 -34.48 27.01 -19.01
C ARG A 257 -33.09 26.39 -18.99
N THR A 258 -33.01 25.15 -18.54
CA THR A 258 -31.76 24.39 -18.39
C THR A 258 -31.92 22.96 -18.87
N ASN A 259 -30.83 22.19 -18.96
CA ASN A 259 -30.94 20.73 -19.06
C ASN A 259 -31.41 20.12 -17.73
N LEU A 260 -31.82 18.86 -17.78
CA LEU A 260 -32.30 18.09 -16.62
C LEU A 260 -31.19 17.81 -15.58
N ALA A 261 -29.91 17.92 -15.95
CA ALA A 261 -28.78 17.72 -15.04
C ALA A 261 -28.48 18.93 -14.14
N THR A 262 -29.18 20.05 -14.36
CA THR A 262 -29.02 21.24 -13.52
C THR A 262 -29.78 21.06 -12.21
N GLU A 263 -29.10 21.21 -11.08
CA GLU A 263 -29.67 21.07 -9.73
C GLU A 263 -29.75 22.40 -8.97
N LYS A 264 -29.12 23.46 -9.51
CA LYS A 264 -29.13 24.78 -8.86
C LYS A 264 -29.02 25.92 -9.87
N ILE A 265 -29.75 27.00 -9.62
CA ILE A 265 -29.62 28.27 -10.31
C ILE A 265 -28.97 29.31 -9.40
N GLY A 266 -28.18 30.20 -10.00
CA GLY A 266 -27.62 31.37 -9.35
C GLY A 266 -27.68 32.59 -10.25
N VAL A 267 -27.66 33.77 -9.65
CA VAL A 267 -27.72 35.04 -10.39
C VAL A 267 -26.63 35.98 -9.88
N LYS A 268 -25.91 36.61 -10.81
CA LYS A 268 -24.96 37.69 -10.53
C LYS A 268 -25.41 38.98 -11.19
N ASN A 269 -25.18 40.09 -10.51
CA ASN A 269 -25.47 41.42 -11.06
C ASN A 269 -24.36 41.91 -12.01
N GLU A 270 -24.51 43.13 -12.50
CA GLU A 270 -23.58 43.81 -13.40
C GLU A 270 -22.18 44.05 -12.81
N ARG A 271 -21.97 43.75 -11.52
CA ARG A 271 -20.70 43.87 -10.80
C ARG A 271 -20.16 42.52 -10.32
N ASP A 272 -20.64 41.43 -10.91
CA ASP A 272 -20.31 40.05 -10.55
C ASP A 272 -20.62 39.67 -9.08
N LYS A 273 -21.54 40.41 -8.44
CA LYS A 273 -22.01 40.10 -7.09
C LYS A 273 -23.25 39.23 -7.15
N TRP A 274 -23.30 38.22 -6.28
CA TRP A 274 -24.46 37.35 -6.12
C TRP A 274 -25.70 38.16 -5.77
N VAL A 275 -26.79 37.87 -6.46
CA VAL A 275 -28.12 38.40 -6.20
C VAL A 275 -28.93 37.30 -5.52
N THR A 276 -29.66 37.68 -4.47
CA THR A 276 -30.59 36.77 -3.80
C THR A 276 -31.76 36.47 -4.74
N ILE A 277 -31.99 35.17 -4.96
CA ILE A 277 -33.22 34.65 -5.56
C ILE A 277 -34.07 34.02 -4.46
N THR A 278 -35.39 34.13 -4.56
CA THR A 278 -36.36 33.51 -3.67
C THR A 278 -37.32 32.62 -4.44
N ASN A 279 -38.05 31.75 -3.73
CA ASN A 279 -39.09 30.90 -4.31
C ASN A 279 -38.64 30.11 -5.56
N ALA A 280 -37.39 29.64 -5.57
CA ALA A 280 -36.86 28.84 -6.66
C ALA A 280 -37.55 27.48 -6.71
N THR A 281 -38.42 27.29 -7.68
CA THR A 281 -39.10 26.03 -8.01
C THR A 281 -38.74 25.63 -9.43
N TYR A 282 -39.03 24.39 -9.81
CA TYR A 282 -38.86 23.94 -11.19
C TYR A 282 -39.89 22.90 -11.58
N GLU A 283 -40.11 22.80 -12.88
CA GLU A 283 -40.86 21.72 -13.51
C GLU A 283 -40.00 21.12 -14.63
N ASP A 284 -40.00 19.79 -14.71
CA ASP A 284 -39.29 19.06 -15.75
C ASP A 284 -40.22 18.81 -16.94
N THR A 285 -39.72 19.10 -18.13
CA THR A 285 -40.28 18.66 -19.40
C THR A 285 -39.58 17.36 -19.83
N GLU A 286 -39.83 16.88 -21.05
CA GLU A 286 -39.14 15.69 -21.57
C GLU A 286 -37.61 15.89 -21.72
N THR A 287 -37.16 17.11 -22.01
CA THR A 287 -35.75 17.39 -22.35
C THR A 287 -35.10 18.51 -21.52
N GLU A 288 -35.90 19.31 -20.82
CA GLU A 288 -35.46 20.53 -20.14
C GLU A 288 -36.08 20.67 -18.77
N ARG A 289 -35.36 21.34 -17.87
CA ARG A 289 -35.86 21.80 -16.58
C ARG A 289 -36.15 23.29 -16.68
N VAL A 290 -37.36 23.70 -16.29
CA VAL A 290 -37.78 25.10 -16.30
C VAL A 290 -37.91 25.58 -14.86
N TRP A 291 -36.98 26.44 -14.45
CA TRP A 291 -36.98 27.05 -13.13
C TRP A 291 -37.85 28.31 -13.12
N THR A 292 -38.61 28.49 -12.05
CA THR A 292 -39.25 29.77 -11.73
C THR A 292 -38.57 30.33 -10.49
N VAL A 293 -38.01 31.53 -10.58
CA VAL A 293 -37.36 32.22 -9.46
C VAL A 293 -37.93 33.62 -9.29
N GLU A 294 -37.92 34.12 -8.07
CA GLU A 294 -38.38 35.47 -7.74
C GLU A 294 -37.22 36.36 -7.30
N MET A 295 -37.28 37.63 -7.70
CA MET A 295 -36.27 38.65 -7.42
C MET A 295 -36.94 39.99 -7.11
N SER A 296 -36.30 40.81 -6.27
CA SER A 296 -36.71 42.21 -6.06
C SER A 296 -35.48 43.12 -5.96
N PHE A 297 -35.66 44.39 -6.30
CA PHE A 297 -34.55 45.34 -6.41
C PHE A 297 -34.84 46.63 -5.64
N GLY A 298 -33.94 46.98 -4.72
CA GLY A 298 -34.09 48.16 -3.85
C GLY A 298 -33.70 49.49 -4.47
N SER A 299 -33.33 49.55 -5.76
CA SER A 299 -32.96 50.81 -6.41
C SER A 299 -33.31 50.82 -7.89
N ALA A 300 -33.85 51.97 -8.33
CA ALA A 300 -34.25 52.23 -9.70
C ALA A 300 -33.07 52.19 -10.69
N GLY A 301 -33.36 51.93 -11.96
CA GLY A 301 -32.40 51.83 -13.06
C GLY A 301 -32.50 50.52 -13.83
N MET A 302 -31.80 50.47 -14.97
CA MET A 302 -31.66 49.25 -15.76
C MET A 302 -30.71 48.26 -15.05
N ARG A 303 -31.11 47.01 -14.94
CA ARG A 303 -30.32 45.91 -14.38
C ARG A 303 -30.00 44.92 -15.48
N ILE A 304 -28.74 44.48 -15.53
CA ILE A 304 -28.29 43.41 -16.40
C ILE A 304 -27.77 42.30 -15.49
N LEU A 305 -28.37 41.12 -15.61
CA LEU A 305 -28.13 40.00 -14.71
C LEU A 305 -27.53 38.83 -15.49
N ASN A 306 -26.54 38.17 -14.90
CA ASN A 306 -25.98 36.92 -15.41
C ASN A 306 -26.62 35.75 -14.65
N PHE A 307 -27.31 34.88 -15.37
CA PHE A 307 -27.90 33.66 -14.82
C PHE A 307 -26.95 32.49 -15.05
N LEU A 308 -26.76 31.69 -14.00
CA LEU A 308 -25.85 30.56 -13.96
C LEU A 308 -26.60 29.29 -13.54
N ALA A 309 -26.17 28.15 -14.05
CA ALA A 309 -26.66 26.83 -13.68
C ALA A 309 -25.52 26.01 -13.07
N ALA A 310 -25.81 25.18 -12.07
CA ALA A 310 -24.86 24.23 -11.50
C ALA A 310 -25.42 22.81 -11.46
N ASP A 311 -24.53 21.83 -11.62
CA ASP A 311 -24.86 20.41 -11.60
C ASP A 311 -25.02 19.85 -10.18
N ALA A 312 -25.27 18.54 -10.08
CA ALA A 312 -25.41 17.83 -8.80
C ALA A 312 -24.14 17.88 -7.92
N ASN A 313 -22.97 18.16 -8.50
CA ASN A 313 -21.70 18.33 -7.79
C ASN A 313 -21.46 19.79 -7.35
N GLY A 314 -22.41 20.68 -7.63
CA GLY A 314 -22.34 22.11 -7.35
C GLY A 314 -21.41 22.87 -8.31
N GLU A 315 -21.04 22.28 -9.44
CA GLU A 315 -20.14 22.90 -10.40
C GLU A 315 -20.93 23.77 -11.37
N TRP A 316 -20.57 25.06 -11.44
CA TRP A 316 -21.22 26.01 -12.33
C TRP A 316 -20.86 25.72 -13.79
N ALA A 317 -21.87 25.73 -14.65
CA ALA A 317 -21.70 25.67 -16.09
C ALA A 317 -20.69 26.74 -16.55
N PRO A 318 -19.84 26.43 -17.55
CA PRO A 318 -18.81 27.36 -18.03
C PRO A 318 -19.39 28.57 -18.78
N VAL A 319 -20.70 28.55 -19.04
CA VAL A 319 -21.45 29.60 -19.73
C VAL A 319 -22.56 30.13 -18.84
N ASN A 320 -22.92 31.40 -19.06
CA ASN A 320 -24.08 32.04 -18.48
C ASN A 320 -24.97 32.60 -19.60
N VAL A 321 -26.21 32.93 -19.25
CA VAL A 321 -27.11 33.72 -20.09
C VAL A 321 -27.42 35.03 -19.39
N GLN A 322 -27.70 36.07 -20.17
CA GLN A 322 -28.00 37.40 -19.65
C GLN A 322 -29.43 37.77 -19.96
N ASP A 323 -30.06 38.44 -19.00
CA ASP A 323 -31.30 39.15 -19.23
C ASP A 323 -31.32 40.47 -18.44
N SER A 324 -32.20 41.38 -18.82
CA SER A 324 -32.28 42.72 -18.26
C SER A 324 -33.69 43.14 -17.90
N ILE A 325 -33.79 44.02 -16.90
CA ILE A 325 -35.07 44.58 -16.47
C ILE A 325 -34.90 46.05 -16.08
N VAL A 326 -35.94 46.87 -16.30
CA VAL A 326 -35.97 48.27 -15.89
C VAL A 326 -36.69 48.41 -14.55
N ILE A 327 -36.00 48.95 -13.53
CA ILE A 327 -36.60 49.26 -12.23
C ILE A 327 -37.04 50.72 -12.19
N THR A 328 -38.33 50.96 -12.02
CA THR A 328 -38.95 52.30 -11.96
C THR A 328 -39.08 52.79 -10.51
N LYS A 329 -39.28 54.11 -10.34
CA LYS A 329 -39.42 54.73 -9.02
C LYS A 329 -40.80 54.52 -8.42
#